data_AF-A0A3D1Z5M4-F1
#
_entry.id   AF-A0A3D1Z5M4-F1
#
_cell.length_a   1.000
_cell.length_b   1.000
_cell.length_c   1.000
_cell.angle_alpha   90.00
_cell.angle_beta   90.00
_cell.angle_gamma   90.00
#
_symmetry.space_group_name_H-M   'P 1'
#
loop_
_entity.id
_entity.type
_entity.pdbx_description
1 polymer ?
#
loop_
_entity_poly.entity_id
_entity_poly.type
_entity_poly.pdbx_seq_one_letter_code
_entity_poly.pdbx_strand_id
1 'polypeptide(L)'
;MLKPQDLLVTFKILSFEIGYSSVENRKHDLKKVPWVIFESISVYDREKDEVIVSDEPDDFEVADLELIEQFILDGESAEERASWTYRKLAQQLFMSLSEVSQAIKRASKAGLLIKRGNKGVRVNKTVLIDYVRFGAGVSFFVERGKVVRGIPTANAASSFENIFASSAEFPTVWPCARGTVKGIAIDPIYKSVPKAVMIDPWLYKYLALLDIFRIGSAREKEEILPYLLKLKGNL
;
A
#
# COMPACT_ATOMS: atom_id res chain seq x y z
N MET A 1 12.16 -18.60 5.29
CA MET A 1 10.77 -18.38 4.85
C MET A 1 10.57 -16.89 4.61
N LEU A 2 9.74 -16.52 3.64
CA LEU A 2 9.30 -15.14 3.47
C LEU A 2 8.45 -14.71 4.68
N LYS A 3 8.56 -13.43 5.03
CA LYS A 3 7.72 -12.78 6.05
C LYS A 3 6.89 -11.66 5.42
N PRO A 4 5.83 -11.18 6.07
CA PRO A 4 4.95 -10.19 5.46
C PRO A 4 5.66 -8.87 5.09
N GLN A 5 6.61 -8.41 5.90
CA GLN A 5 7.43 -7.23 5.59
C GLN A 5 8.32 -7.39 4.35
N ASP A 6 8.64 -8.62 3.94
CA ASP A 6 9.42 -8.88 2.73
C ASP A 6 8.63 -8.48 1.48
N LEU A 7 7.32 -8.73 1.52
CA LEU A 7 6.41 -8.37 0.44
C LEU A 7 6.15 -6.85 0.41
N LEU A 8 5.95 -6.23 1.58
CA LEU A 8 5.84 -4.76 1.69
C LEU A 8 7.07 -4.05 1.09
N VAL A 9 8.28 -4.48 1.48
CA VAL A 9 9.53 -3.91 0.94
C VAL A 9 9.65 -4.15 -0.56
N THR A 10 9.26 -5.32 -1.06
CA THR A 10 9.27 -5.62 -2.50
C THR A 10 8.32 -4.69 -3.27
N PHE A 11 7.10 -4.47 -2.77
CA PHE A 11 6.15 -3.54 -3.38
C PHE A 11 6.60 -2.08 -3.30
N LYS A 12 7.33 -1.69 -2.26
CA LYS A 12 7.91 -0.35 -2.16
C LYS A 12 9.03 -0.13 -3.17
N ILE A 13 9.88 -1.13 -3.39
CA ILE A 13 10.89 -1.05 -4.46
C ILE A 13 10.18 -0.97 -5.82
N LEU A 14 9.09 -1.72 -6.02
CA LEU A 14 8.27 -1.63 -7.22
C LEU A 14 7.67 -0.23 -7.42
N SER A 15 7.20 0.42 -6.34
CA SER A 15 6.62 1.76 -6.43
C SER A 15 7.63 2.81 -6.86
N PHE A 16 8.90 2.69 -6.47
CA PHE A 16 9.98 3.52 -6.99
C PHE A 16 10.28 3.25 -8.47
N GLU A 17 10.30 1.98 -8.88
CA GLU A 17 10.55 1.61 -10.29
C GLU A 17 9.46 2.13 -11.23
N ILE A 18 8.19 2.07 -10.82
CA ILE A 18 7.05 2.47 -11.66
C ILE A 18 6.77 3.97 -11.54
N GLY A 19 6.93 4.54 -10.35
CA GLY A 19 6.82 5.96 -10.11
C GLY A 19 7.66 6.74 -11.11
N TYR A 20 8.91 6.31 -11.35
CA TYR A 20 9.81 6.89 -12.34
C TYR A 20 9.27 6.85 -13.78
N SER A 21 8.81 5.69 -14.27
CA SER A 21 8.28 5.55 -15.63
C SER A 21 6.98 6.34 -15.88
N SER A 22 6.24 6.66 -14.82
CA SER A 22 4.98 7.42 -14.91
C SER A 22 5.15 8.94 -14.87
N VAL A 23 6.30 9.48 -14.42
CA VAL A 23 6.52 10.94 -14.39
C VAL A 23 6.62 11.54 -15.80
N GLU A 24 6.97 10.75 -16.81
CA GLU A 24 6.87 11.16 -18.22
C GLU A 24 5.43 11.33 -18.70
N ASN A 25 4.42 10.86 -17.95
CA ASN A 25 3.01 10.93 -18.32
C ASN A 25 2.08 11.23 -17.13
N ARG A 26 1.88 12.53 -16.88
CA ARG A 26 0.86 13.22 -16.04
C ARG A 26 1.29 13.67 -14.65
N LYS A 27 0.93 14.94 -14.39
CA LYS A 27 0.85 15.56 -13.06
C LYS A 27 -0.23 14.86 -12.24
N HIS A 28 0.11 13.81 -11.48
CA HIS A 28 -0.75 13.38 -10.39
C HIS A 28 -0.57 14.37 -9.24
N ASP A 29 -1.64 15.13 -8.97
CA ASP A 29 -1.69 16.09 -7.88
C ASP A 29 -1.73 15.31 -6.56
N LEU A 30 -0.56 15.12 -5.95
CA LEU A 30 -0.36 14.41 -4.69
C LEU A 30 -0.98 15.16 -3.49
N LYS A 31 -1.52 16.36 -3.69
CA LYS A 31 -1.87 17.27 -2.61
C LYS A 31 -3.00 16.79 -1.69
N LYS A 32 -3.81 15.81 -2.10
CA LYS A 32 -4.78 15.15 -1.19
C LYS A 32 -4.93 13.67 -1.53
N VAL A 33 -4.57 12.81 -0.59
CA VAL A 33 -4.80 11.37 -0.66
C VAL A 33 -6.26 11.11 -0.28
N PRO A 34 -7.15 10.68 -1.20
CA PRO A 34 -8.60 10.67 -0.95
C PRO A 34 -9.05 9.61 0.07
N TRP A 35 -8.18 8.67 0.43
CA TRP A 35 -8.48 7.61 1.40
C TRP A 35 -8.08 7.95 2.86
N VAL A 36 -7.58 9.15 3.13
CA VAL A 36 -7.05 9.54 4.46
C VAL A 36 -7.41 10.97 4.84
N ILE A 37 -7.76 11.18 6.12
CA ILE A 37 -7.97 12.50 6.74
C ILE A 37 -6.69 12.92 7.46
N PHE A 38 -6.17 14.12 7.17
CA PHE A 38 -4.95 14.65 7.80
C PHE A 38 -5.19 15.47 9.07
N GLU A 39 -6.42 15.89 9.31
CA GLU A 39 -6.82 16.66 10.49
C GLU A 39 -7.17 15.74 11.66
N SER A 40 -6.89 16.18 12.89
CA SER A 40 -7.39 15.51 14.10
C SER A 40 -8.91 15.58 14.11
N ILE A 41 -9.57 14.43 14.16
CA ILE A 41 -11.02 14.38 14.25
C ILE A 41 -11.41 14.89 15.62
N SER A 42 -12.03 16.06 15.69
CA SER A 42 -12.46 16.59 16.97
C SER A 42 -13.67 15.78 17.45
N VAL A 43 -13.75 15.54 18.77
CA VAL A 43 -14.92 14.91 19.41
C VAL A 43 -16.20 15.77 19.24
N TYR A 44 -16.05 17.01 18.76
CA TYR A 44 -17.10 18.02 18.65
C TYR A 44 -17.68 18.23 17.24
N ASP A 45 -17.15 17.60 16.19
CA ASP A 45 -17.64 17.74 14.80
C ASP A 45 -18.94 16.95 14.53
N ARG A 46 -19.98 17.13 15.37
CA ARG A 46 -21.20 16.30 15.40
C ARG A 46 -22.26 16.59 14.33
N GLU A 47 -22.11 17.60 13.48
CA GLU A 47 -23.26 18.15 12.73
C GLU A 47 -23.33 17.88 11.22
N LYS A 48 -22.40 17.15 10.60
CA LYS A 48 -22.54 16.77 9.18
C LYS A 48 -22.06 15.35 8.89
N ASP A 49 -23.00 14.56 8.37
CA ASP A 49 -22.91 13.15 8.02
C ASP A 49 -22.61 12.24 9.22
N GLU A 50 -23.05 10.97 9.17
CA GLU A 50 -22.79 9.99 10.24
C GLU A 50 -21.28 9.91 10.51
N VAL A 51 -20.80 10.71 11.47
CA VAL A 51 -19.39 10.74 11.87
C VAL A 51 -19.04 9.34 12.31
N ILE A 52 -18.19 8.67 11.54
CA ILE A 52 -17.65 7.37 11.90
C ILE A 52 -16.68 7.63 13.06
N VAL A 53 -17.20 7.72 14.27
CA VAL A 53 -16.40 7.78 15.50
C VAL A 53 -15.60 6.48 15.54
N SER A 54 -14.30 6.62 15.39
CA SER A 54 -13.36 5.51 15.37
C SER A 54 -13.05 5.12 16.81
N ASP A 55 -13.52 3.96 17.25
CA ASP A 55 -12.99 3.30 18.46
C ASP A 55 -11.61 2.67 18.21
N GLU A 56 -11.10 2.70 16.97
CA GLU A 56 -9.77 2.18 16.65
C GLU A 56 -8.68 3.11 17.19
N PRO A 57 -7.64 2.56 17.85
CA PRO A 57 -6.55 3.36 18.37
C PRO A 57 -5.81 4.06 17.23
N ASP A 58 -5.48 5.33 17.44
CA ASP A 58 -4.60 6.06 16.53
C ASP A 58 -3.15 5.64 16.83
N ASP A 59 -2.67 4.59 16.16
CA ASP A 59 -1.32 4.04 16.33
C ASP A 59 -0.22 4.92 15.71
N PHE A 60 -0.53 6.18 15.37
CA PHE A 60 0.40 7.15 14.80
C PHE A 60 1.08 7.95 15.91
N GLU A 61 2.40 7.79 16.03
CA GLU A 61 3.19 8.65 16.91
C GLU A 61 3.32 10.05 16.31
N VAL A 62 3.59 11.06 17.14
CA VAL A 62 3.79 12.45 16.68
C VAL A 62 4.88 12.52 15.60
N ALA A 63 5.98 11.79 15.80
CA ALA A 63 7.06 11.70 14.83
C ALA A 63 6.63 11.07 13.48
N ASP A 64 5.65 10.16 13.49
CA ASP A 64 5.11 9.61 12.24
C ASP A 64 4.33 10.66 11.47
N LEU A 65 3.51 11.45 12.17
CA LEU A 65 2.70 12.52 11.57
C LEU A 65 3.56 13.63 11.00
N GLU A 66 4.57 14.09 11.76
CA GLU A 66 5.55 15.07 11.30
C GLU A 66 6.28 14.59 10.04
N LEU A 67 6.68 13.31 10.02
CA LEU A 67 7.34 12.72 8.87
C LEU A 67 6.43 12.65 7.64
N ILE A 68 5.16 12.29 7.82
CA ILE A 68 4.16 12.26 6.76
C ILE A 68 3.93 13.66 6.19
N GLU A 69 3.74 14.65 7.07
CA GLU A 69 3.56 16.04 6.69
C GLU A 69 4.77 16.55 5.90
N GLN A 70 5.98 16.25 6.39
CA GLN A 70 7.21 16.59 5.68
C GLN A 70 7.23 16.01 4.25
N PHE A 71 6.93 14.71 4.08
CA PHE A 71 6.90 14.10 2.75
C PHE A 71 5.86 14.73 1.81
N ILE A 72 4.73 15.18 2.35
CA ILE A 72 3.68 15.82 1.57
C ILE A 72 4.07 17.25 1.17
N LEU A 73 4.73 17.99 2.06
CA LEU A 73 5.16 19.37 1.84
C LEU A 73 6.39 19.47 0.94
N ASP A 74 7.42 18.69 1.21
CA ASP A 74 8.69 18.72 0.48
C ASP A 74 8.47 18.26 -0.98
N GLY A 75 7.52 17.34 -1.19
CA GLY A 75 7.40 16.61 -2.43
C GLY A 75 8.68 15.80 -2.74
N GLU A 76 8.69 15.07 -3.84
CA GLU A 76 9.92 14.46 -4.35
C GLU A 76 10.05 14.79 -5.84
N SER A 77 11.24 15.21 -6.26
CA SER A 77 11.58 15.26 -7.68
C SER A 77 11.55 13.85 -8.29
N ALA A 78 11.45 13.77 -9.62
CA ALA A 78 11.42 12.50 -10.34
C ALA A 78 12.69 11.67 -10.07
N GLU A 79 13.83 12.34 -10.02
CA GLU A 79 15.16 11.77 -9.80
C GLU A 79 15.35 11.26 -8.37
N GLU A 80 14.88 12.02 -7.38
CA GLU A 80 14.88 11.61 -5.98
C GLU A 80 13.95 10.41 -5.76
N ARG A 81 12.82 10.36 -6.46
CA ARG A 81 11.89 9.23 -6.38
C ARG A 81 12.43 7.98 -7.08
N ALA A 82 13.20 8.14 -8.15
CA ALA A 82 13.82 7.03 -8.87
C ALA A 82 14.94 6.34 -8.08
N SER A 83 15.61 7.09 -7.22
CA SER A 83 16.73 6.61 -6.42
C SER A 83 16.29 6.35 -4.98
N TRP A 84 16.47 5.11 -4.53
CA TRP A 84 16.17 4.74 -3.15
C TRP A 84 17.41 4.21 -2.45
N THR A 85 17.47 4.49 -1.14
CA THR A 85 18.46 3.93 -0.24
C THR A 85 17.75 3.09 0.82
N TYR A 86 18.49 2.24 1.53
CA TYR A 86 17.94 1.47 2.64
C TYR A 86 17.33 2.39 3.72
N ARG A 87 17.93 3.57 3.93
CA ARG A 87 17.42 4.59 4.86
C ARG A 87 16.10 5.18 4.37
N LYS A 88 16.02 5.54 3.09
CA LYS A 88 14.79 6.05 2.48
C LYS A 88 13.66 5.02 2.54
N LEU A 89 13.95 3.74 2.25
CA LEU A 89 12.98 2.65 2.43
C LEU A 89 12.50 2.52 3.87
N ALA A 90 13.40 2.52 4.84
CA ALA A 90 13.08 2.41 6.26
C ALA A 90 12.16 3.56 6.71
N GLN A 91 12.50 4.80 6.32
CA GLN A 91 11.74 6.00 6.63
C GLN A 91 10.34 5.95 5.99
N GLN A 92 10.23 5.67 4.69
CA GLN A 92 8.94 5.67 3.99
C GLN A 92 8.05 4.46 4.30
N LEU A 93 8.60 3.41 4.90
CA LEU A 93 7.85 2.25 5.35
C LEU A 93 7.58 2.25 6.85
N PHE A 94 8.05 3.26 7.59
CA PHE A 94 7.95 3.34 9.05
C PHE A 94 8.48 2.05 9.70
N MET A 95 9.66 1.61 9.23
CA MET A 95 10.34 0.37 9.63
C MET A 95 11.77 0.67 10.07
N SER A 96 12.36 -0.21 10.88
CA SER A 96 13.77 -0.07 11.22
C SER A 96 14.67 -0.42 10.03
N LEU A 97 15.86 0.20 9.98
CA LEU A 97 16.85 -0.07 8.94
C LEU A 97 17.28 -1.55 8.90
N SER A 98 17.41 -2.17 10.07
CA SER A 98 17.75 -3.59 10.19
C SER A 98 16.62 -4.47 9.64
N GLU A 99 15.37 -4.12 9.89
CA GLU A 99 14.22 -4.85 9.37
C GLU A 99 14.16 -4.80 7.84
N VAL A 100 14.29 -3.62 7.24
CA VAL A 100 14.35 -3.44 5.78
C VAL A 100 15.53 -4.22 5.18
N SER A 101 16.71 -4.15 5.80
CA SER A 101 17.89 -4.88 5.32
C SER A 101 17.66 -6.39 5.30
N GLN A 102 17.04 -6.93 6.36
CA GLN A 102 16.72 -8.35 6.43
C GLN A 102 15.60 -8.76 5.47
N ALA A 103 14.63 -7.88 5.23
CA ALA A 103 13.57 -8.08 4.25
C ALA A 103 14.13 -8.18 2.82
N ILE A 104 15.01 -7.26 2.43
CA ILE A 104 15.70 -7.31 1.13
C ILE A 104 16.50 -8.59 0.99
N LYS A 105 17.27 -9.00 2.02
CA LYS A 105 18.04 -10.25 1.99
C LYS A 105 17.15 -11.47 1.77
N ARG A 106 16.01 -11.56 2.45
CA ARG A 106 15.06 -12.68 2.29
C ARG A 106 14.38 -12.65 0.92
N ALA A 107 13.91 -11.49 0.48
CA ALA A 107 13.27 -11.31 -0.82
C ALA A 107 14.24 -11.63 -1.99
N SER A 108 15.51 -11.26 -1.88
CA SER A 108 16.54 -11.66 -2.85
C SER A 108 16.78 -13.17 -2.86
N LYS A 109 16.88 -13.81 -1.69
CA LYS A 109 17.03 -15.27 -1.59
C LYS A 109 15.82 -16.02 -2.16
N ALA A 110 14.62 -15.44 -2.05
CA ALA A 110 13.38 -15.99 -2.61
C ALA A 110 13.19 -15.68 -4.11
N GLY A 111 14.07 -14.89 -4.72
CA GLY A 111 13.98 -14.52 -6.14
C GLY A 111 12.99 -13.39 -6.46
N LEU A 112 12.35 -12.79 -5.45
CA LEU A 112 11.49 -11.60 -5.62
C LEU A 112 12.29 -10.35 -6.01
N LEU A 113 13.54 -10.28 -5.57
CA LEU A 113 14.48 -9.20 -5.92
C LEU A 113 15.70 -9.79 -6.62
N ILE A 114 16.11 -9.15 -7.71
CA ILE A 114 17.30 -9.54 -8.49
C ILE A 114 18.34 -8.41 -8.47
N LYS A 115 19.62 -8.79 -8.42
CA LYS A 115 20.72 -7.81 -8.45
C LYS A 115 20.77 -7.08 -9.80
N ARG A 116 21.01 -5.78 -9.77
CA ARG A 116 21.16 -4.92 -10.95
C ARG A 116 22.60 -4.37 -11.00
N GLY A 117 23.59 -5.25 -11.16
CA GLY A 117 25.00 -4.87 -11.13
C GLY A 117 25.35 -4.06 -9.87
N ASN A 118 26.00 -2.91 -10.05
CA ASN A 118 26.32 -1.98 -8.95
C ASN A 118 25.14 -1.07 -8.55
N LYS A 119 24.01 -1.09 -9.28
CA LYS A 119 22.84 -0.22 -9.05
C LYS A 119 21.84 -0.78 -8.02
N GLY A 120 22.28 -1.70 -7.16
CA GLY A 120 21.46 -2.30 -6.12
C GLY A 120 20.60 -3.48 -6.61
N VAL A 121 19.33 -3.51 -6.20
CA VAL A 121 18.37 -4.57 -6.53
C VAL A 121 17.18 -3.98 -7.28
N ARG A 122 16.54 -4.81 -8.11
CA ARG A 122 15.27 -4.51 -8.77
C ARG A 122 14.26 -5.62 -8.54
N VAL A 123 12.98 -5.33 -8.72
CA VAL A 123 11.91 -6.32 -8.58
C VAL A 123 11.95 -7.30 -9.75
N ASN A 124 11.89 -8.59 -9.41
CA ASN A 124 11.63 -9.64 -10.39
C ASN A 124 10.13 -9.69 -10.65
N LYS A 125 9.66 -8.84 -11.57
CA LYS A 125 8.23 -8.65 -11.85
C LYS A 125 7.53 -9.96 -12.21
N THR A 126 8.19 -10.86 -12.95
CA THR A 126 7.63 -12.19 -13.29
C THR A 126 7.35 -13.01 -12.04
N VAL A 127 8.34 -13.18 -11.16
CA VAL A 127 8.17 -13.97 -9.93
C VAL A 127 7.18 -13.30 -8.98
N LEU A 128 7.19 -11.97 -8.86
CA LEU A 128 6.21 -11.25 -8.05
C LEU A 128 4.79 -11.47 -8.55
N ILE A 129 4.54 -11.37 -9.85
CA ILE A 129 3.23 -11.59 -10.46
C ILE A 129 2.74 -13.02 -10.19
N ASP A 130 3.57 -14.02 -10.45
CA ASP A 130 3.19 -15.42 -10.25
C ASP A 130 2.92 -15.69 -8.77
N TYR A 131 3.73 -15.12 -7.88
CA TYR A 131 3.52 -15.25 -6.44
C TYR A 131 2.24 -14.55 -5.96
N VAL A 132 1.94 -13.34 -6.42
CA VAL A 132 0.68 -12.65 -6.08
C VAL A 132 -0.52 -13.44 -6.57
N ARG A 133 -0.46 -13.95 -7.81
CA ARG A 133 -1.57 -14.68 -8.43
C ARG A 133 -1.87 -16.01 -7.74
N PHE A 134 -0.83 -16.77 -7.39
CA PHE A 134 -0.99 -18.17 -6.98
C PHE A 134 -0.65 -18.46 -5.53
N GLY A 135 0.24 -17.68 -4.90
CA GLY A 135 0.79 -17.98 -3.58
C GLY A 135 0.34 -17.04 -2.47
N ALA A 136 0.24 -15.74 -2.74
CA ALA A 136 0.15 -14.72 -1.70
C ALA A 136 -1.10 -14.85 -0.82
N GLY A 137 -2.25 -15.24 -1.40
CA GLY A 137 -3.48 -15.44 -0.64
C GLY A 137 -3.44 -16.61 0.34
N VAL A 138 -2.60 -17.62 0.09
CA VAL A 138 -2.39 -18.76 1.00
C VAL A 138 -1.30 -18.43 2.01
N SER A 139 -0.16 -17.90 1.55
CA SER A 139 0.99 -17.57 2.41
C SER A 139 0.69 -16.46 3.43
N PHE A 140 -0.23 -15.55 3.09
CA PHE A 140 -0.59 -14.38 3.88
C PHE A 140 -2.11 -14.25 4.01
N PHE A 141 -2.76 -15.37 4.30
CA PHE A 141 -4.18 -15.43 4.56
C PHE A 141 -4.60 -14.43 5.65
N VAL A 142 -5.80 -13.87 5.49
CA VAL A 142 -6.40 -12.95 6.45
C VAL A 142 -7.91 -13.15 6.47
N GLU A 143 -8.49 -13.07 7.65
CA GLU A 143 -9.93 -13.16 7.86
C GLU A 143 -10.58 -11.78 7.82
N ARG A 144 -11.86 -11.75 7.47
CA ARG A 144 -12.68 -10.54 7.58
C ARG A 144 -13.03 -10.34 9.06
N GLY A 145 -12.73 -9.15 9.57
CA GLY A 145 -13.00 -8.75 10.94
C GLY A 145 -14.34 -8.02 11.10
N LYS A 146 -14.46 -7.28 12.21
CA LYS A 146 -15.62 -6.42 12.52
C LYS A 146 -15.68 -5.21 11.58
N VAL A 147 -16.83 -4.52 11.60
CA VAL A 147 -16.96 -3.23 10.92
C VAL A 147 -16.20 -2.17 11.70
N VAL A 148 -15.27 -1.48 11.04
CA VAL A 148 -14.40 -0.44 11.60
C VAL A 148 -14.27 0.73 10.65
N ARG A 149 -13.67 1.80 11.14
CA ARG A 149 -13.13 2.85 10.27
C ARG A 149 -11.78 2.44 9.69
N GLY A 150 -11.55 2.74 8.43
CA GLY A 150 -10.28 2.42 7.82
C GLY A 150 -10.04 3.00 6.43
N ILE A 151 -8.89 2.62 5.89
CA ILE A 151 -8.46 2.95 4.53
C ILE A 151 -9.04 1.89 3.59
N PRO A 152 -9.87 2.24 2.59
CA PRO A 152 -10.41 1.28 1.63
C PRO A 152 -9.31 0.49 0.93
N THR A 153 -9.48 -0.82 0.83
CA THR A 153 -8.53 -1.75 0.18
C THR A 153 -9.28 -2.79 -0.67
N ALA A 154 -8.53 -3.69 -1.33
CA ALA A 154 -9.04 -4.70 -2.23
C ALA A 154 -9.91 -4.09 -3.36
N ASN A 155 -11.09 -4.65 -3.59
CA ASN A 155 -12.06 -4.17 -4.58
C ASN A 155 -12.62 -2.78 -4.26
N ALA A 156 -12.58 -2.35 -2.99
CA ALA A 156 -13.09 -1.06 -2.55
C ALA A 156 -12.04 0.06 -2.65
N ALA A 157 -10.80 -0.24 -3.02
CA ALA A 157 -9.77 0.77 -3.14
C ALA A 157 -10.10 1.79 -4.23
N SER A 158 -9.84 3.06 -3.96
CA SER A 158 -10.15 4.16 -4.91
C SER A 158 -9.45 4.01 -6.26
N SER A 159 -8.32 3.29 -6.28
CA SER A 159 -7.59 2.95 -7.50
C SER A 159 -8.36 2.05 -8.49
N PHE A 160 -9.44 1.39 -8.03
CA PHE A 160 -10.19 0.38 -8.78
C PHE A 160 -11.69 0.65 -8.88
N GLU A 161 -12.16 1.86 -8.54
CA GLU A 161 -13.57 2.26 -8.65
C GLU A 161 -14.16 2.08 -10.05
N ASN A 162 -13.32 2.25 -11.09
CA ASN A 162 -13.74 2.04 -12.49
C ASN A 162 -13.79 0.55 -12.91
N ILE A 163 -13.36 -0.37 -12.04
CA ILE A 163 -13.31 -1.82 -12.29
C ILE A 163 -14.42 -2.50 -11.50
N PHE A 164 -14.53 -2.18 -10.21
CA PHE A 164 -15.47 -2.81 -9.30
C PHE A 164 -16.60 -1.85 -8.95
N ALA A 165 -17.84 -2.29 -9.15
CA ALA A 165 -19.01 -1.55 -8.72
C ALA A 165 -19.12 -1.60 -7.19
N SER A 166 -19.31 -0.43 -6.56
CA SER A 166 -19.64 -0.33 -5.15
C SER A 166 -21.05 -0.87 -4.92
N SER A 167 -21.15 -2.15 -4.55
CA SER A 167 -22.41 -2.84 -4.31
C SER A 167 -22.51 -3.46 -2.91
N ALA A 168 -21.40 -3.47 -2.16
CA ALA A 168 -21.37 -3.96 -0.80
C ALA A 168 -21.78 -2.85 0.17
N GLU A 169 -22.67 -3.17 1.13
CA GLU A 169 -23.06 -2.29 2.22
C GLU A 169 -21.84 -1.81 3.03
N PHE A 170 -20.89 -2.72 3.28
CA PHE A 170 -19.62 -2.41 3.92
C PHE A 170 -18.44 -2.80 3.02
N PRO A 171 -17.66 -1.83 2.49
CA PRO A 171 -16.44 -2.09 1.75
C PRO A 171 -15.37 -2.72 2.64
N THR A 172 -14.31 -3.29 2.04
CA THR A 172 -13.17 -3.78 2.82
C THR A 172 -12.20 -2.64 3.13
N VAL A 173 -11.70 -2.58 4.37
CA VAL A 173 -10.78 -1.53 4.84
C VAL A 173 -9.61 -2.10 5.64
N TRP A 174 -8.45 -1.44 5.58
CA TRP A 174 -7.43 -1.58 6.62
C TRP A 174 -7.82 -0.71 7.82
N PRO A 175 -7.94 -1.26 9.04
CA PRO A 175 -8.25 -0.48 10.24
C PRO A 175 -7.31 0.73 10.38
N CYS A 176 -7.89 1.92 10.51
CA CYS A 176 -7.15 3.16 10.64
C CYS A 176 -8.09 4.28 11.09
N ALA A 177 -7.80 4.91 12.24
CA ALA A 177 -8.57 6.04 12.76
C ALA A 177 -8.62 7.22 11.77
N ARG A 178 -7.57 7.37 10.96
CA ARG A 178 -7.42 8.41 9.94
C ARG A 178 -8.03 8.03 8.59
N GLY A 179 -8.62 6.84 8.46
CA GLY A 179 -9.30 6.39 7.23
C GLY A 179 -10.55 7.21 6.90
N THR A 180 -11.06 7.14 5.67
CA THR A 180 -12.25 7.90 5.24
C THR A 180 -13.52 7.06 5.16
N VAL A 181 -13.43 5.74 5.35
CA VAL A 181 -14.52 4.80 5.05
C VAL A 181 -14.81 3.89 6.25
N LYS A 182 -16.09 3.60 6.49
CA LYS A 182 -16.54 2.54 7.41
C LYS A 182 -16.69 1.25 6.61
N GLY A 183 -16.06 0.17 7.06
CA GLY A 183 -16.01 -1.07 6.31
C GLY A 183 -15.59 -2.28 7.13
N ILE A 184 -15.60 -3.45 6.51
CA ILE A 184 -15.15 -4.71 7.10
C ILE A 184 -13.63 -4.68 7.19
N ALA A 185 -13.09 -4.86 8.39
CA ALA A 185 -11.65 -4.90 8.63
C ALA A 185 -10.99 -6.10 7.93
N ILE A 186 -9.82 -5.88 7.34
CA ILE A 186 -8.82 -6.93 7.14
C ILE A 186 -7.45 -6.45 7.64
N ASP A 187 -6.66 -7.36 8.20
CA ASP A 187 -5.30 -7.02 8.59
C ASP A 187 -4.46 -6.67 7.34
N PRO A 188 -3.79 -5.51 7.34
CA PRO A 188 -2.85 -5.18 6.28
C PRO A 188 -1.74 -6.22 6.25
N ILE A 189 -1.08 -6.37 5.09
CA ILE A 189 0.04 -7.31 4.96
C ILE A 189 1.12 -7.05 6.01
N TYR A 190 1.30 -5.81 6.47
CA TYR A 190 2.18 -5.49 7.58
C TYR A 190 1.68 -4.26 8.34
N LYS A 191 1.97 -4.19 9.64
CA LYS A 191 1.43 -3.16 10.55
C LYS A 191 1.66 -1.71 10.12
N SER A 192 2.75 -1.44 9.39
CA SER A 192 3.08 -0.07 8.95
C SER A 192 2.42 0.34 7.62
N VAL A 193 1.64 -0.54 6.99
CA VAL A 193 0.97 -0.25 5.72
C VAL A 193 0.07 0.99 5.79
N PRO A 194 -0.83 1.15 6.79
CA PRO A 194 -1.67 2.35 6.87
C PRO A 194 -0.87 3.66 6.87
N LYS A 195 0.32 3.67 7.49
CA LYS A 195 1.25 4.81 7.49
C LYS A 195 1.92 4.98 6.13
N ALA A 196 2.49 3.90 5.59
CA ALA A 196 3.27 3.94 4.35
C ALA A 196 2.44 4.38 3.12
N VAL A 197 1.15 4.01 3.06
CA VAL A 197 0.27 4.36 1.93
C VAL A 197 -0.22 5.81 1.95
N MET A 198 -0.02 6.54 3.06
CA MET A 198 -0.36 7.96 3.15
C MET A 198 0.56 8.85 2.32
N ILE A 199 1.79 8.39 2.06
CA ILE A 199 2.81 9.14 1.32
C ILE A 199 3.12 8.51 -0.06
N ASP A 200 2.54 7.34 -0.36
CA ASP A 200 2.81 6.62 -1.60
C ASP A 200 1.55 6.00 -2.23
N PRO A 201 0.89 6.74 -3.15
CA PRO A 201 -0.25 6.25 -3.92
C PRO A 201 0.03 5.03 -4.79
N TRP A 202 1.26 4.85 -5.26
CA TRP A 202 1.62 3.68 -6.05
C TRP A 202 1.70 2.45 -5.16
N LEU A 203 2.32 2.58 -3.98
CA LEU A 203 2.31 1.53 -2.97
C LEU A 203 0.88 1.16 -2.57
N TYR A 204 0.03 2.16 -2.28
CA TYR A 204 -1.39 1.97 -1.99
C TYR A 204 -2.08 1.07 -3.03
N LYS A 205 -1.98 1.45 -4.31
CA LYS A 205 -2.59 0.73 -5.42
C LYS A 205 -2.15 -0.74 -5.48
N TYR A 206 -0.86 -1.03 -5.32
CA TYR A 206 -0.35 -2.40 -5.44
C TYR A 206 -0.65 -3.26 -4.21
N LEU A 207 -0.69 -2.67 -3.02
CA LEU A 207 -1.13 -3.37 -1.81
C LEU A 207 -2.63 -3.66 -1.84
N ALA A 208 -3.45 -2.72 -2.34
CA ALA A 208 -4.86 -2.99 -2.58
C ALA A 208 -5.07 -4.10 -3.61
N LEU A 209 -4.28 -4.11 -4.70
CA LEU A 209 -4.32 -5.20 -5.68
C LEU A 209 -3.95 -6.55 -5.04
N LEU A 210 -2.93 -6.58 -4.19
CA LEU A 210 -2.56 -7.77 -3.43
C LEU A 210 -3.74 -8.29 -2.60
N ASP A 211 -4.48 -7.40 -1.94
CA ASP A 211 -5.62 -7.81 -1.11
C ASP A 211 -6.77 -8.41 -1.93
N ILE A 212 -6.97 -8.01 -3.19
CA ILE A 212 -7.92 -8.70 -4.10
C ILE A 212 -7.51 -10.18 -4.25
N PHE A 213 -6.21 -10.47 -4.34
CA PHE A 213 -5.73 -11.86 -4.41
C PHE A 213 -5.80 -12.59 -3.05
N ARG A 214 -5.72 -11.87 -1.92
CA ARG A 214 -5.83 -12.47 -0.58
C ARG A 214 -7.26 -12.85 -0.20
N ILE A 215 -8.24 -11.98 -0.48
CA ILE A 215 -9.61 -12.12 0.04
C ILE A 215 -10.72 -12.10 -1.02
N GLY A 216 -10.40 -11.77 -2.27
CA GLY A 216 -11.37 -11.65 -3.35
C GLY A 216 -11.87 -12.99 -3.88
N SER A 217 -13.06 -12.95 -4.47
CA SER A 217 -13.67 -14.04 -5.22
C SER A 217 -12.86 -14.41 -6.47
N ALA A 218 -13.14 -15.57 -7.07
CA ALA A 218 -12.51 -15.98 -8.33
C ALA A 218 -12.75 -14.95 -9.44
N ARG A 219 -13.96 -14.39 -9.52
CA ARG A 219 -14.33 -13.36 -10.48
C ARG A 219 -13.51 -12.09 -10.31
N GLU A 220 -13.39 -11.56 -9.09
CA GLU A 220 -12.62 -10.33 -8.85
C GLU A 220 -11.12 -10.51 -9.17
N LYS A 221 -10.58 -11.70 -8.90
CA LYS A 221 -9.21 -12.07 -9.26
C LYS A 221 -9.01 -12.12 -10.78
N GLU A 222 -9.99 -12.61 -11.53
CA GLU A 222 -9.98 -12.60 -12.99
C GLU A 222 -10.09 -11.18 -13.57
N GLU A 223 -10.99 -10.35 -13.01
CA GLU A 223 -11.19 -8.97 -13.45
C GLU A 223 -9.93 -8.10 -13.24
N ILE A 224 -9.20 -8.28 -12.13
CA ILE A 224 -7.97 -7.51 -11.86
C ILE A 224 -6.71 -8.08 -12.54
N LEU A 225 -6.73 -9.34 -12.99
CA LEU A 225 -5.55 -10.03 -13.53
C LEU A 225 -4.83 -9.24 -14.65
N PRO A 226 -5.52 -8.60 -15.62
CA PRO A 226 -4.87 -7.78 -16.63
C PRO A 226 -4.04 -6.64 -16.05
N TYR A 227 -4.46 -6.05 -14.92
CA TYR A 227 -3.75 -4.97 -14.24
C TYR A 227 -2.48 -5.47 -13.55
N LEU A 228 -2.53 -6.67 -12.96
CA LEU A 228 -1.34 -7.33 -12.42
C LEU A 228 -0.33 -7.65 -13.54
N LEU A 229 -0.81 -8.15 -14.68
CA LEU A 229 0.05 -8.53 -15.82
C LEU A 229 0.72 -7.33 -16.50
N LYS A 230 0.10 -6.14 -16.48
CA LYS A 230 0.69 -4.88 -16.98
C LYS A 230 2.03 -4.55 -16.32
N LEU A 231 2.32 -5.09 -15.13
CA LEU A 231 3.63 -4.96 -14.50
C LEU A 231 4.77 -5.48 -15.39
N LYS A 232 4.54 -6.49 -16.24
CA LYS A 232 5.57 -7.01 -17.18
C LYS A 232 5.95 -6.02 -18.28
N GLY A 233 5.03 -5.14 -18.68
CA GLY A 233 5.15 -4.30 -19.89
C GLY A 233 5.68 -2.88 -19.69
N ASN A 234 5.87 -2.42 -18.44
CA ASN A 234 6.48 -1.12 -18.15
C ASN A 234 8.02 -1.25 -18.10
N LEU A 235 8.64 -1.58 -19.24
CA LEU A 235 10.10 -1.60 -19.45
C LEU A 235 10.50 -0.54 -20.45
#